data_AF-E0VR38-F1
#
_entry.id   AF-E0VR38-F1
#
_cell.length_a   1.000
_cell.length_b   1.000
_cell.length_c   1.000
_cell.angle_alpha   90.00
_cell.angle_beta   90.00
_cell.angle_gamma   90.00
#
_symmetry.space_group_name_H-M   'P 1'
#
loop_
_entity.id
_entity.type
_entity.pdbx_description
1 polymer ?
#
loop_
_entity_poly.entity_id
_entity_poly.type
_entity_poly.pdbx_seq_one_letter_code
_entity_poly.pdbx_strand_id
1 'polypeptide(L)'
;MKVYNCFLQKAERYGAIKSKTAIIPKGYEVKHFSLWEPDYLVLAKTKTPEYDEINVQIKGFDFAVLEKFQSLIHRIAKQMSIDVTASWAFPYQHLKVQTFYENSSQIKTEYKLKLYERNVQIIDAKSHIMPLFLETLITACPPGVKISVHEHTKEIEDAKYVPDYDAIELQKQVDEIEAKKKKK
;
A
#
# COMPACT_ATOMS: atom_id res chain seq x y z
N MET A 1 22.73 16.73 -4.91
CA MET A 1 22.62 15.25 -4.84
C MET A 1 23.47 14.75 -3.66
N LYS A 2 22.88 14.69 -2.46
CA LYS A 2 23.48 14.10 -1.25
C LYS A 2 22.35 13.52 -0.42
N VAL A 3 21.97 12.28 -0.70
CA VAL A 3 21.00 11.52 0.11
C VAL A 3 21.51 10.07 0.24
N TYR A 4 22.65 9.91 0.91
CA TYR A 4 23.15 8.60 1.35
C TYR A 4 23.57 8.66 2.82
N ASN A 5 22.72 9.27 3.67
CA ASN A 5 23.03 9.47 5.09
C ASN A 5 22.00 8.90 6.07
N CYS A 6 21.00 8.13 5.61
CA CYS A 6 20.00 7.54 6.50
C CYS A 6 20.24 6.04 6.81
N PHE A 7 20.91 5.30 5.92
CA PHE A 7 21.08 3.86 6.07
C PHE A 7 22.15 3.48 7.10
N LEU A 8 23.25 4.25 7.18
CA LEU A 8 24.34 4.02 8.13
C LEU A 8 23.96 4.40 9.57
N GLN A 9 22.95 5.26 9.76
CA GLN A 9 22.50 5.65 11.09
C GLN A 9 21.61 4.58 11.76
N LYS A 10 21.05 3.63 10.98
CA LYS A 10 20.26 2.50 11.52
C LYS A 10 21.16 1.37 12.05
N ALA A 11 22.40 1.27 11.56
CA ALA A 11 23.39 0.29 12.03
C ALA A 11 24.00 0.67 13.40
N GLU A 12 24.15 1.96 13.70
CA GLU A 12 24.67 2.43 15.00
C GLU A 12 23.69 2.26 16.17
N ARG A 13 22.40 2.02 15.88
CA ARG A 13 21.36 1.79 16.89
C ARG A 13 21.42 0.40 17.52
N TYR A 14 22.03 -0.56 16.84
CA TYR A 14 22.34 -1.87 17.39
C TYR A 14 23.73 -1.77 18.03
N GLY A 15 23.71 -1.37 19.31
CA GLY A 15 24.90 -1.11 20.09
C GLY A 15 25.96 -2.19 19.94
N ALA A 16 27.20 -1.73 19.86
CA ALA A 16 28.40 -2.55 19.99
C ALA A 16 28.27 -3.49 21.19
N ILE A 17 27.95 -4.76 20.93
CA ILE A 17 28.10 -5.83 21.91
C ILE A 17 29.61 -6.11 21.99
N LYS A 18 30.30 -5.34 22.82
CA LYS A 18 31.59 -5.74 23.37
C LYS A 18 31.34 -6.85 24.39
N SER A 19 31.27 -8.10 23.96
CA SER A 19 31.42 -9.24 24.87
C SER A 19 32.20 -10.36 24.21
N LYS A 20 33.39 -10.66 24.76
CA LYS A 20 34.27 -11.78 24.40
C LYS A 20 33.67 -13.17 24.65
N THR A 21 32.36 -13.30 24.85
CA THR A 21 31.68 -14.58 25.01
C THR A 21 30.21 -14.37 24.67
N ALA A 22 29.83 -14.51 23.40
CA ALA A 22 28.42 -14.62 23.06
C ALA A 22 27.96 -16.00 23.52
N ILE A 23 27.09 -16.03 24.53
CA ILE A 23 26.39 -17.24 24.96
C ILE A 23 25.40 -17.57 23.84
N ILE A 24 25.82 -18.48 22.97
CA ILE A 24 25.00 -19.13 21.97
C ILE A 24 23.91 -19.91 22.73
N PRO A 25 22.60 -19.55 22.70
CA PRO A 25 21.57 -20.43 23.23
C PRO A 25 21.74 -21.84 22.65
N LYS A 26 21.89 -22.84 23.54
CA LYS A 26 22.05 -24.25 23.18
C LYS A 26 20.85 -24.69 22.33
N GLY A 27 21.04 -24.84 21.02
CA GLY A 27 20.00 -25.36 20.14
C GLY A 27 20.06 -24.93 18.67
N TYR A 28 20.94 -24.01 18.27
CA TYR A 28 21.13 -23.69 16.84
C TYR A 28 22.48 -24.21 16.33
N GLU A 29 22.43 -25.24 15.50
CA GLU A 29 23.57 -25.61 14.66
C GLU A 29 23.78 -24.50 13.62
N VAL A 30 24.90 -23.80 13.70
CA VAL A 30 25.34 -22.90 12.64
C VAL A 30 25.84 -23.77 11.50
N LYS A 31 24.94 -24.11 10.56
CA LYS A 31 25.35 -24.71 9.29
C LYS A 31 26.06 -23.63 8.49
N HIS A 32 27.38 -23.69 8.42
CA HIS A 32 28.16 -22.87 7.49
C HIS A 32 27.75 -23.25 6.06
N PHE A 33 27.03 -22.35 5.38
CA PHE A 33 26.38 -22.65 4.10
C PHE A 33 27.30 -22.40 2.88
N SER A 34 28.42 -21.69 3.02
CA SER A 34 29.41 -21.47 1.95
C SER A 34 30.75 -20.94 2.49
N LEU A 35 31.86 -21.19 1.78
CA LEU A 35 33.24 -20.76 2.15
C LEU A 35 33.47 -19.25 2.00
N TRP A 36 32.61 -18.56 1.24
CA TRP A 36 32.85 -17.19 0.74
C TRP A 36 31.80 -16.17 1.17
N GLU A 37 30.67 -16.59 1.74
CA GLU A 37 29.66 -15.67 2.27
C GLU A 37 29.79 -15.62 3.80
N PRO A 38 29.95 -14.42 4.38
CA PRO A 38 29.96 -14.29 5.82
C PRO A 38 28.63 -14.72 6.47
N ASP A 39 28.72 -15.44 7.60
CA ASP A 39 27.56 -16.01 8.32
C ASP A 39 26.46 -14.96 8.65
N TYR A 40 26.83 -13.68 8.79
CA TYR A 40 25.87 -12.61 9.09
C TYR A 40 24.87 -12.33 7.96
N LEU A 41 25.21 -12.60 6.71
CA LEU A 41 24.28 -12.43 5.57
C LEU A 41 23.21 -13.52 5.56
N VAL A 42 23.58 -14.72 6.00
CA VAL A 42 22.66 -15.87 6.09
C VAL A 42 21.74 -15.71 7.30
N LEU A 43 22.25 -15.20 8.42
CA LEU A 43 21.44 -14.85 9.60
C LEU A 43 20.51 -13.64 9.34
N ALA A 44 20.91 -12.73 8.45
CA ALA A 44 20.10 -11.56 8.09
C ALA A 44 18.92 -11.90 7.17
N LYS A 45 18.96 -13.03 6.45
CA LYS A 45 17.78 -13.51 5.72
C LYS A 45 16.73 -13.95 6.72
N THR A 46 15.64 -13.20 6.79
CA THR A 46 14.53 -13.51 7.67
C THR A 46 13.91 -14.85 7.24
N LYS A 47 13.73 -15.76 8.21
CA LYS A 47 13.15 -17.09 7.98
C LYS A 47 11.67 -17.02 7.56
N THR A 48 11.02 -15.89 7.80
CA THR A 48 9.59 -15.67 7.56
C THR A 48 9.40 -14.89 6.27
N PRO A 49 8.47 -15.30 5.39
CA PRO A 49 8.12 -14.49 4.23
C PRO A 49 7.56 -13.12 4.66
N GLU A 50 7.95 -12.09 3.93
CA GLU A 50 7.51 -10.72 4.10
C GLU A 50 6.73 -10.31 2.86
N TYR A 51 5.70 -9.48 3.04
CA TYR A 51 4.97 -8.85 1.95
C TYR A 51 5.67 -7.54 1.59
N ASP A 52 5.91 -7.32 0.30
CA ASP A 52 6.64 -6.16 -0.21
C ASP A 52 5.85 -4.86 0.01
N GLU A 53 4.86 -4.58 -0.85
CA GLU A 53 4.08 -3.34 -0.81
C GLU A 53 2.59 -3.65 -0.92
N ILE A 54 1.84 -3.28 0.11
CA ILE A 54 0.40 -3.53 0.19
C ILE A 54 -0.33 -2.23 0.43
N ASN A 55 -1.37 -1.99 -0.35
CA ASN A 55 -2.23 -0.84 -0.23
C ASN A 55 -3.52 -1.24 0.50
N VAL A 56 -3.81 -0.51 1.58
CA VAL A 56 -5.10 -0.55 2.28
C VAL A 56 -5.93 0.63 1.80
N GLN A 57 -6.96 0.33 1.04
CA GLN A 57 -7.90 1.28 0.49
C GLN A 57 -9.16 1.35 1.32
N ILE A 58 -9.58 2.57 1.61
CA ILE A 58 -10.72 2.87 2.45
C ILE A 58 -11.65 3.79 1.68
N LYS A 59 -12.93 3.40 1.57
CA LYS A 59 -13.97 4.17 0.88
C LYS A 59 -15.11 4.48 1.83
N GLY A 60 -15.63 5.71 1.77
CA GLY A 60 -16.75 6.13 2.61
C GLY A 60 -17.47 7.35 2.05
N PHE A 61 -18.70 7.57 2.50
CA PHE A 61 -19.49 8.75 2.12
C PHE A 61 -19.23 9.95 3.03
N ASP A 62 -18.86 9.70 4.29
CA ASP A 62 -18.48 10.74 5.25
C ASP A 62 -16.96 10.93 5.27
N PHE A 63 -16.52 12.13 4.89
CA PHE A 63 -15.13 12.52 4.87
C PHE A 63 -14.49 12.53 6.28
N ALA A 64 -15.19 13.03 7.30
CA ALA A 64 -14.61 13.21 8.63
C ALA A 64 -14.33 11.87 9.32
N VAL A 65 -15.22 10.89 9.11
CA VAL A 65 -15.03 9.52 9.60
C VAL A 65 -13.84 8.86 8.89
N LEU A 66 -13.73 9.06 7.58
CA LEU A 66 -12.69 8.46 6.76
C LEU A 66 -11.27 8.92 7.18
N GLU A 67 -11.09 10.23 7.41
CA GLU A 67 -9.81 10.81 7.87
C GLU A 67 -9.39 10.31 9.26
N LYS A 68 -10.37 10.22 10.18
CA LYS A 68 -10.13 9.67 11.51
C LYS A 68 -9.75 8.20 11.44
N PHE A 69 -10.41 7.44 10.57
CA PHE A 69 -10.12 6.03 10.41
C PHE A 69 -8.74 5.80 9.76
N GLN A 70 -8.37 6.56 8.73
CA GLN A 70 -7.01 6.55 8.17
C GLN A 70 -5.94 6.82 9.24
N SER A 71 -6.17 7.81 10.11
CA SER A 71 -5.28 8.12 11.24
C SER A 71 -5.17 6.96 12.23
N LEU A 72 -6.29 6.26 12.48
CA LEU A 72 -6.33 5.07 13.34
C LEU A 72 -5.53 3.91 12.72
N ILE A 73 -5.69 3.65 11.42
CA ILE A 73 -4.92 2.62 10.69
C ILE A 73 -3.42 2.87 10.84
N HIS A 74 -2.99 4.11 10.60
CA HIS A 74 -1.58 4.48 10.77
C HIS A 74 -1.09 4.26 12.20
N ARG A 75 -1.93 4.52 13.23
CA ARG A 75 -1.56 4.26 14.62
C ARG A 75 -1.43 2.77 14.92
N ILE A 76 -2.36 1.97 14.42
CA ILE A 76 -2.34 0.50 14.58
C ILE A 76 -1.10 -0.09 13.91
N ALA A 77 -0.80 0.32 12.67
CA ALA A 77 0.40 -0.12 11.94
C ALA A 77 1.68 0.18 12.73
N LYS A 78 1.80 1.41 13.24
CA LYS A 78 2.94 1.82 14.09
C LYS A 78 3.04 0.98 15.37
N GLN A 79 1.92 0.66 16.01
CA GLN A 79 1.89 -0.15 17.22
C GLN A 79 2.29 -1.62 16.95
N MET A 80 1.94 -2.14 15.77
CA MET A 80 2.33 -3.49 15.31
C MET A 80 3.73 -3.53 14.71
N SER A 81 4.49 -2.43 14.77
CA SER A 81 5.84 -2.30 14.17
C SER A 81 5.86 -2.59 12.67
N ILE A 82 4.81 -2.18 11.97
CA ILE A 82 4.70 -2.21 10.52
C ILE A 82 5.09 -0.83 9.99
N ASP A 83 5.94 -0.78 8.97
CA ASP A 83 6.38 0.47 8.35
C ASP A 83 5.33 0.95 7.33
N VAL A 84 4.95 2.23 7.45
CA VAL A 84 3.99 2.91 6.55
C VAL A 84 4.79 3.88 5.68
N THR A 85 4.74 3.68 4.37
CA THR A 85 5.56 4.46 3.43
C THR A 85 4.85 5.72 2.97
N ALA A 86 3.60 5.56 2.53
CA ALA A 86 2.83 6.67 1.99
C ALA A 86 1.37 6.56 2.43
N SER A 87 0.74 7.70 2.62
CA SER A 87 -0.70 7.77 2.78
C SER A 87 -1.22 8.94 1.97
N TRP A 88 -2.26 8.69 1.18
CA TRP A 88 -2.68 9.60 0.14
C TRP A 88 -4.18 9.49 -0.12
N ALA A 89 -4.69 10.48 -0.84
CA ALA A 89 -6.10 10.67 -1.11
C ALA A 89 -6.40 10.54 -2.60
N PHE A 90 -7.46 9.82 -2.94
CA PHE A 90 -8.02 9.89 -4.29
C PHE A 90 -9.07 11.01 -4.37
N PRO A 91 -9.26 11.59 -5.58
CA PRO A 91 -10.37 12.50 -5.79
C PRO A 91 -11.68 11.74 -5.61
N TYR A 92 -12.66 12.43 -5.05
CA TYR A 92 -13.95 11.81 -4.75
C TYR A 92 -14.72 11.53 -6.05
N GLN A 93 -15.50 10.46 -6.03
CA GLN A 93 -16.36 10.08 -7.16
C GLN A 93 -17.78 10.61 -6.92
N HIS A 94 -18.38 11.19 -7.96
CA HIS A 94 -19.78 11.60 -7.93
C HIS A 94 -20.69 10.42 -8.29
N LEU A 95 -21.50 9.98 -7.33
CA LEU A 95 -22.51 8.96 -7.54
C LEU A 95 -23.88 9.62 -7.66
N LYS A 96 -24.52 9.46 -8.82
CA LYS A 96 -25.89 9.91 -9.05
C LYS A 96 -26.85 8.77 -8.71
N VAL A 97 -27.63 8.95 -7.66
CA VAL A 97 -28.68 8.01 -7.26
C VAL A 97 -30.02 8.62 -7.64
N GLN A 98 -30.76 7.95 -8.52
CA GLN A 98 -32.05 8.40 -9.03
C GLN A 98 -33.14 7.47 -8.54
N THR A 99 -34.18 8.04 -7.94
CA THR A 99 -35.41 7.32 -7.59
C THR A 99 -36.45 7.61 -8.65
N PHE A 100 -37.18 6.58 -9.09
CA PHE A 100 -38.24 6.69 -10.09
C PHE A 100 -39.62 6.68 -9.44
N TYR A 101 -40.64 7.18 -10.15
CA TYR A 101 -42.02 6.95 -9.73
C TYR A 101 -42.42 5.49 -9.99
N GLU A 102 -43.30 4.97 -9.14
CA GLU A 102 -43.83 3.61 -9.25
C GLU A 102 -44.38 3.34 -10.67
N ASN A 103 -43.97 2.21 -11.26
CA ASN A 103 -44.39 1.79 -12.61
C ASN A 103 -44.10 2.80 -13.74
N SER A 104 -43.14 3.70 -13.57
CA SER A 104 -42.72 4.63 -14.62
C SER A 104 -41.20 4.77 -14.71
N SER A 105 -40.71 5.21 -15.87
CA SER A 105 -39.30 5.56 -16.08
C SER A 105 -38.99 7.03 -15.75
N GLN A 106 -39.95 7.78 -15.20
CA GLN A 106 -39.77 9.19 -14.87
C GLN A 106 -38.98 9.33 -13.56
N ILE A 107 -37.94 10.16 -13.59
CA ILE A 107 -37.10 10.45 -12.43
C ILE A 107 -37.91 11.30 -11.45
N LYS A 108 -38.06 10.81 -10.21
CA LYS A 108 -38.73 11.51 -9.11
C LYS A 108 -37.78 12.40 -8.34
N THR A 109 -36.62 11.87 -7.97
CA THR A 109 -35.61 12.60 -7.18
C THR A 109 -34.23 12.12 -7.58
N GLU A 110 -33.30 13.07 -7.69
CA GLU A 110 -31.90 12.81 -7.95
C GLU A 110 -31.06 13.26 -6.75
N TYR A 111 -30.27 12.34 -6.21
CA TYR A 111 -29.31 12.58 -5.15
C TYR A 111 -27.89 12.46 -5.70
N LYS A 112 -27.02 13.42 -5.37
CA LYS A 112 -25.61 13.41 -5.73
C LYS A 112 -24.79 13.08 -4.51
N LEU A 113 -24.41 11.81 -4.36
CA LEU A 113 -23.56 11.33 -3.29
C LEU A 113 -22.09 11.48 -3.68
N LYS A 114 -21.25 11.86 -2.72
CA LYS A 114 -19.80 11.93 -2.89
C LYS A 114 -19.19 10.70 -2.22
N LEU A 115 -18.44 9.93 -2.98
CA LEU A 115 -17.68 8.80 -2.45
C LEU A 115 -16.22 9.22 -2.29
N TYR A 116 -15.77 9.31 -1.05
CA TYR A 116 -14.39 9.64 -0.71
C TYR A 116 -13.56 8.38 -0.58
N GLU A 117 -12.29 8.50 -0.94
CA GLU A 117 -11.34 7.41 -0.91
C GLU A 117 -9.99 7.86 -0.32
N ARG A 118 -9.44 7.03 0.56
CA ARG A 118 -8.16 7.24 1.24
C ARG A 118 -7.38 5.93 1.24
N ASN A 119 -6.09 6.03 0.94
CA ASN A 119 -5.20 4.88 0.82
C ASN A 119 -4.01 5.01 1.77
N VAL A 120 -3.63 3.87 2.36
CA VAL A 120 -2.45 3.73 3.21
C VAL A 120 -1.59 2.62 2.63
N GLN A 121 -0.35 2.93 2.27
CA GLN A 121 0.62 1.99 1.73
C GLN A 121 1.55 1.52 2.85
N ILE A 122 1.62 0.21 2.99
CA ILE A 122 2.39 -0.52 3.98
C ILE A 122 3.53 -1.24 3.29
N ILE A 123 4.71 -1.28 3.92
CA ILE A 123 5.89 -1.99 3.44
C ILE A 123 6.42 -2.96 4.50
N ASP A 124 7.08 -4.04 4.04
CA ASP A 124 7.79 -5.03 4.86
C ASP A 124 6.90 -5.67 5.94
N ALA A 125 5.65 -5.99 5.57
CA ALA A 125 4.72 -6.62 6.50
C ALA A 125 5.04 -8.12 6.64
N LYS A 126 5.42 -8.54 7.84
CA LYS A 126 5.68 -9.96 8.13
C LYS A 126 4.42 -10.80 7.99
N SER A 127 4.55 -11.97 7.36
CA SER A 127 3.41 -12.85 7.07
C SER A 127 2.55 -13.22 8.30
N HIS A 128 3.14 -13.38 9.48
CA HIS A 128 2.41 -13.71 10.70
C HIS A 128 1.71 -12.50 11.37
N ILE A 129 2.18 -11.27 11.11
CA ILE A 129 1.60 -10.05 11.69
C ILE A 129 0.42 -9.57 10.85
N MET A 130 0.48 -9.77 9.53
CA MET A 130 -0.57 -9.35 8.59
C MET A 130 -2.00 -9.83 8.96
N PRO A 131 -2.25 -11.11 9.29
CA PRO A 131 -3.61 -11.55 9.66
C PRO A 131 -4.13 -10.82 10.92
N LEU A 132 -3.29 -10.63 11.94
CA LEU A 132 -3.64 -9.88 13.14
C LEU A 132 -3.98 -8.41 12.83
N PHE A 133 -3.21 -7.81 11.92
CA PHE A 133 -3.47 -6.45 11.45
C PHE A 133 -4.82 -6.36 10.75
N LEU A 134 -5.13 -7.27 9.82
CA LEU A 134 -6.41 -7.31 9.10
C LEU A 134 -7.60 -7.54 10.04
N GLU A 135 -7.49 -8.46 11.00
CA GLU A 135 -8.53 -8.70 12.01
C GLU A 135 -8.80 -7.44 12.85
N THR A 136 -7.73 -6.74 13.24
CA THR A 136 -7.85 -5.50 14.00
C THR A 136 -8.54 -4.41 13.16
N LEU A 137 -8.22 -4.32 11.87
CA LEU A 137 -8.87 -3.37 10.95
C LEU A 137 -10.35 -3.66 10.75
N ILE A 138 -10.71 -4.94 10.54
CA ILE A 138 -12.10 -5.36 10.38
C ILE A 138 -12.89 -5.03 11.65
N THR A 139 -12.33 -5.34 12.82
CA THR A 139 -12.96 -5.07 14.12
C THR A 139 -13.10 -3.58 14.41
N ALA A 140 -12.12 -2.77 14.00
CA ALA A 140 -12.14 -1.32 14.19
C ALA A 140 -12.94 -0.56 13.12
N CYS A 141 -13.49 -1.26 12.12
CA CYS A 141 -14.14 -0.63 10.97
C CYS A 141 -15.41 0.12 11.40
N PRO A 142 -15.50 1.44 11.15
CA PRO A 142 -16.69 2.21 11.46
C PRO A 142 -17.83 1.90 10.47
N PRO A 143 -19.09 2.12 10.86
CA PRO A 143 -20.23 1.88 9.98
C PRO A 143 -20.17 2.79 8.74
N GLY A 144 -20.52 2.23 7.59
CA GLY A 144 -20.55 2.97 6.32
C GLY A 144 -19.19 3.17 5.64
N VAL A 145 -18.13 2.56 6.18
CA VAL A 145 -16.81 2.51 5.56
C VAL A 145 -16.55 1.13 4.98
N LYS A 146 -15.97 1.08 3.77
CA LYS A 146 -15.55 -0.14 3.09
C LYS A 146 -14.03 -0.18 3.02
N ILE A 147 -13.46 -1.32 3.41
CA ILE A 147 -12.02 -1.58 3.37
C ILE A 147 -11.74 -2.54 2.22
N SER A 148 -10.67 -2.31 1.47
CA SER A 148 -10.18 -3.17 0.40
C SER A 148 -8.67 -3.23 0.48
N VAL A 149 -8.09 -4.42 0.42
CA VAL A 149 -6.64 -4.63 0.51
C VAL A 149 -6.18 -5.23 -0.80
N HIS A 150 -5.18 -4.61 -1.41
CA HIS A 150 -4.64 -5.03 -2.71
C HIS A 150 -3.13 -4.81 -2.76
N GLU A 151 -2.46 -5.57 -3.61
CA GLU A 151 -1.02 -5.40 -3.89
C GLU A 151 -0.76 -4.09 -4.62
N HIS A 152 0.38 -3.46 -4.34
CA HIS A 152 0.76 -2.24 -5.03
C HIS A 152 1.10 -2.55 -6.50
N THR A 153 0.29 -2.02 -7.42
CA THR A 153 0.49 -2.16 -8.86
C THR A 153 0.78 -0.79 -9.47
N LYS A 154 1.64 -0.74 -10.49
CA LYS A 154 1.98 0.50 -11.22
C LYS A 154 0.74 1.25 -11.72
N GLU A 155 -0.27 0.52 -12.18
CA GLU A 155 -1.56 1.11 -12.60
C GLU A 155 -2.24 1.95 -11.51
N ILE A 156 -2.12 1.54 -10.25
CA ILE A 156 -2.72 2.22 -9.11
C ILE A 156 -1.90 3.47 -8.75
N GLU A 157 -0.59 3.39 -8.92
CA GLU A 157 0.29 4.54 -8.78
C GLU A 157 0.05 5.57 -9.90
N ASP A 158 -0.07 5.12 -11.15
CA ASP A 158 -0.35 5.98 -12.32
C ASP A 158 -1.72 6.67 -12.20
N ALA A 159 -2.72 5.97 -11.66
CA ALA A 159 -4.06 6.52 -11.44
C ALA A 159 -4.11 7.71 -10.47
N LYS A 160 -3.08 7.90 -9.64
CA LYS A 160 -2.93 9.07 -8.78
C LYS A 160 -2.64 10.34 -9.58
N TYR A 161 -1.96 10.20 -10.72
CA TYR A 161 -1.53 11.32 -11.55
C TYR A 161 -2.60 11.69 -12.57
N VAL A 162 -2.61 12.95 -12.98
CA VAL A 162 -3.48 13.40 -14.07
C VAL A 162 -2.84 12.93 -15.39
N PRO A 163 -3.60 12.28 -16.28
CA PRO A 163 -3.05 11.82 -17.56
C PRO A 163 -2.69 13.00 -18.47
N ASP A 164 -1.54 12.91 -19.13
CA ASP A 164 -1.10 13.87 -20.14
C ASP A 164 -1.85 13.64 -21.46
N TYR A 165 -2.88 14.45 -21.71
CA TYR A 165 -3.74 14.32 -22.90
C TYR A 165 -2.97 14.47 -24.22
N ASP A 166 -2.00 15.38 -24.27
CA ASP A 166 -1.19 15.64 -25.47
C ASP A 166 -0.34 14.42 -25.86
N ALA A 167 0.27 13.75 -24.87
CA ALA A 167 1.06 12.55 -25.08
C ALA A 167 0.19 11.39 -25.62
N ILE A 168 -1.02 11.26 -25.07
CA ILE A 168 -2.00 10.26 -25.52
C ILE A 168 -2.45 10.54 -26.97
N GLU A 169 -2.68 11.80 -27.31
CA GLU A 169 -3.06 12.19 -28.67
C GLU A 169 -1.94 11.92 -29.67
N LEU A 170 -0.70 12.27 -29.34
CA LEU A 170 0.47 12.00 -30.18
C LEU A 170 0.66 10.50 -30.40
N GLN A 171 0.51 9.68 -29.36
CA GLN A 171 0.62 8.23 -29.49
C GLN A 171 -0.44 7.67 -30.45
N LYS A 172 -1.69 8.15 -30.35
CA LYS A 172 -2.76 7.76 -31.29
C LYS A 172 -2.41 8.13 -32.74
N GLN A 173 -1.85 9.32 -32.98
CA GLN A 173 -1.42 9.74 -34.31
C GLN A 173 -0.30 8.83 -34.86
N VAL A 174 0.66 8.44 -34.01
CA VAL A 174 1.72 7.49 -34.38
C VAL A 174 1.13 6.13 -34.76
N ASP A 175 0.23 5.60 -33.96
CA ASP A 175 -0.42 4.29 -34.20
C ASP A 175 -1.22 4.29 -35.52
N GLU A 176 -1.89 5.40 -35.85
CA GLU A 176 -2.59 5.57 -37.13
C GLU A 176 -1.63 5.57 -38.33
N ILE A 177 -0.47 6.22 -38.19
CA ILE A 177 0.57 6.25 -39.23
C ILE A 177 1.14 4.83 -39.44
N GLU A 178 1.40 4.10 -38.35
CA GLU A 178 1.86 2.72 -38.42
C GLU A 178 0.84 1.78 -39.07
N ALA A 179 -0.44 1.93 -38.71
CA ALA A 179 -1.52 1.15 -39.32
C ALA A 179 -1.68 1.43 -40.82
N LYS A 180 -1.47 2.70 -41.26
CA LYS A 180 -1.46 3.06 -42.69
C LYS A 180 -0.24 2.49 -43.41
N LYS A 181 0.93 2.40 -42.76
CA LYS A 181 2.13 1.78 -43.33
C LYS A 181 1.97 0.27 -43.53
N LYS A 182 1.37 -0.46 -42.57
CA LYS A 182 1.14 -1.92 -42.67
C LYS A 182 0.13 -2.33 -43.75
N LYS A 183 -0.68 -1.39 -44.26
CA LYS A 183 -1.67 -1.63 -45.32
C LYS A 183 -1.13 -1.39 -46.74
N LYS A 184 0.09 -0.87 -46.87
CA LYS A 184 0.82 -0.76 -48.14
C LYS A 184 1.80 -1.92 -48.27
#